data_AF-A0A7X7WPV4-F1
#
_entry.id   AF-A0A7X7WPV4-F1
#
_cell.length_a   1.000
_cell.length_b   1.000
_cell.length_c   1.000
_cell.angle_alpha   90.00
_cell.angle_beta   90.00
_cell.angle_gamma   90.00
#
_symmetry.space_group_name_H-M   'P 1'
#
loop_
_entity.id
_entity.type
_entity.pdbx_description
1 polymer ?
#
loop_
_entity_poly.entity_id
_entity_poly.type
_entity_poly.pdbx_seq_one_letter_code
_entity_poly.pdbx_strand_id
1 'polypeptide(L)' 'MRYFVYILYSASIDKYYVGYTHSPQERLEEHNAGATTSTRRG' A
#
# COMPACT_ATOMS: atom_id res chain seq x y z
N MET A 1 -7.30 18.05 7.75
CA MET A 1 -6.97 17.04 6.72
C MET A 1 -7.00 15.66 7.37
N ARG A 2 -7.67 14.67 6.76
CA ARG A 2 -7.79 13.31 7.34
C ARG A 2 -6.64 12.45 6.85
N TYR A 3 -5.99 11.74 7.77
CA TYR A 3 -4.98 10.73 7.45
C TYR A 3 -5.54 9.37 7.85
N PHE A 4 -5.35 8.38 7.00
CA PHE A 4 -5.81 7.01 7.16
C PHE A 4 -4.60 6.10 7.30
N VAL A 5 -4.60 5.28 8.35
CA VAL A 5 -3.61 4.23 8.54
C VAL A 5 -4.15 2.96 7.88
N TYR A 6 -3.31 2.28 7.11
CA TYR A 6 -3.65 1.03 6.44
C TYR A 6 -2.63 -0.07 6.77
N ILE A 7 -3.12 -1.31 6.76
CA ILE A 7 -2.31 -2.52 6.90
C ILE A 7 -2.60 -3.38 5.66
N LEU A 8 -1.55 -3.74 4.93
CA LEU A 8 -1.61 -4.67 3.80
C LEU A 8 -0.84 -5.93 4.17
N TYR A 9 -1.49 -7.09 4.06
CA TYR A 9 -0.85 -8.38 4.24
C TYR A 9 -0.45 -8.94 2.88
N SER A 10 0.83 -9.28 2.73
CA SER A 10 1.33 -10.02 1.57
C SER A 10 1.46 -11.49 1.93
N ALA A 11 0.58 -12.32 1.37
CA ALA A 11 0.62 -13.78 1.55
C ALA A 11 1.87 -14.42 0.93
N SER A 12 2.43 -13.80 -0.13
CA SER A 12 3.59 -14.30 -0.87
C SER A 12 4.89 -14.29 -0.07
N ILE A 13 5.04 -13.33 0.84
CA ILE A 13 6.25 -13.15 1.67
C ILE A 13 5.95 -13.14 3.17
N ASP A 14 4.73 -13.49 3.55
CA ASP A 14 4.21 -13.51 4.91
C ASP A 14 4.58 -12.24 5.70
N LYS A 15 4.29 -11.08 5.11
CA LYS A 15 4.69 -9.78 5.67
C LYS A 15 3.54 -8.79 5.70
N TYR A 16 3.48 -8.05 6.80
CA TYR A 16 2.57 -6.93 6.99
C TYR A 16 3.27 -5.61 6.64
N TYR A 17 2.60 -4.80 5.83
CA TYR A 17 3.00 -3.46 5.48
C TYR A 17 2.05 -2.48 6.16
N VAL A 18 2.59 -1.64 7.02
CA VAL A 18 1.83 -0.59 7.69
C VAL A 18 2.25 0.75 7.10
N GLY A 19 1.28 1.54 6.66
CA GLY A 19 1.51 2.86 6.12
C GLY A 19 0.37 3.80 6.48
N TYR A 20 0.57 5.08 6.21
CA TYR A 20 -0.48 6.08 6.33
C TYR A 20 -0.58 6.86 5.02
N THR A 21 -1.79 7.26 4.66
CA THR A 21 -2.07 8.08 3.48
C THR A 21 -3.12 9.12 3.81
N HIS A 22 -3.01 10.28 3.16
CA HIS A 22 -4.04 11.31 3.18
C HIS A 22 -5.16 11.01 2.16
N SER A 23 -4.84 10.25 1.10
CA SER A 23 -5.74 9.87 0.00
C SER A 23 -5.73 8.35 -0.19
N PRO A 24 -6.68 7.60 0.41
CA PRO A 24 -6.73 6.14 0.27
C PRO A 24 -6.97 5.66 -1.16
N GLN A 25 -7.80 6.39 -1.93
CA GLN A 25 -8.14 6.07 -3.32
C GLN A 25 -6.93 6.18 -4.24
N GLU A 26 -6.26 7.34 -4.22
CA GLU A 26 -5.04 7.58 -4.99
C GLU A 26 -3.94 6.56 -4.65
N ARG A 27 -3.75 6.26 -3.36
CA ARG A 27 -2.78 5.25 -2.91
C ARG A 27 -3.09 3.84 -3.41
N LEU A 28 -4.36 3.46 -3.48
CA LEU A 28 -4.78 2.15 -3.98
C LEU A 28 -4.52 2.03 -5.50
N GLU A 29 -4.82 3.09 -6.25
CA GLU A 29 -4.56 3.15 -7.69
C GLU A 29 -3.05 3.10 -7.99
N GLU A 30 -2.23 3.88 -7.29
CA GLU A 30 -0.76 3.85 -7.43
C GLU A 30 -0.15 2.49 -7.05
N HIS A 31 -0.68 1.86 -5.99
CA HIS A 31 -0.22 0.54 -5.56
C HIS A 31 -0.53 -0.52 -6.62
N ASN A 32 -1.74 -0.51 -7.17
CA ASN A 32 -2.16 -1.44 -8.23
C ASN A 32 -1.47 -1.15 -9.58
N ALA A 33 -1.11 0.10 -9.86
CA ALA A 33 -0.37 0.50 -11.05
C ALA A 33 1.12 0.10 -11.00
N GLY A 34 1.63 -0.38 -9.86
CA GLY A 34 3.03 -0.80 -9.71
C GLY A 34 4.03 0.36 -9.82
N ALA A 35 3.62 1.56 -9.42
CA ALA A 35 4.38 2.80 -9.57
C ALA A 35 5.68 2.86 -8.73
N THR A 36 5.85 1.97 -7.75
CA THR A 36 7.05 1.90 -6.89
C THR A 36 7.68 0.50 -6.90
N THR A 37 9.01 0.44 -6.99
CA THR A 37 9.78 -0.82 -7.01
C THR A 37 9.62 -1.66 -5.75
N SER A 38 9.17 -1.06 -4.64
CA SER A 38 8.85 -1.74 -3.38
C SER A 38 7.51 -2.49 -3.38
N THR A 39 6.60 -2.22 -4.33
CA THR A 39 5.29 -2.90 -4.45
C THR A 39 5.27 -4.00 -5.51
N ARG A 40 6.35 -4.16 -6.30
CA ARG A 40 6.45 -5.13 -7.41
C ARG A 40 6.77 -6.57 -6.96
N ARG A 41 7.00 -6.81 -5.66
CA ARG A 41 7.19 -8.16 -5.11
C ARG A 41 6.10 -8.47 -4.10
N GLY A 42 4.95 -8.88 -4.61
CA GLY A 42 3.81 -9.42 -3.90
C GLY A 42 2.91 -10.14 -4.88
#